data_AF-A0A529MER5-F1
#
_entry.id   AF-A0A529MER5-F1
#
_cell.length_a   1.000
_cell.length_b   1.000
_cell.length_c   1.000
_cell.angle_alpha   90.00
_cell.angle_beta   90.00
_cell.angle_gamma   90.00
#
_symmetry.space_group_name_H-M   'P 1'
#
loop_
_entity.id
_entity.type
_entity.pdbx_description
1 polymer ?
#
loop_
_entity_poly.entity_id
_entity_poly.type
_entity_poly.pdbx_seq_one_letter_code
_entity_poly.pdbx_strand_id
1 'polypeptide(L)'
;VVVSSKIDTEGGVLSNIIQLVLNANNIKTTDRIQLGATPVVRKAITAGEIDIYPEYTGNAAFFFQKADDPVWKDAAKGYETAKKLDYD
;
A
#
# COMPACT_ATOMS: atom_id res chain seq x y z
N VAL A 1 3.93 10.51 -10.59
CA VAL A 1 3.41 9.58 -9.56
C VAL A 1 3.33 8.18 -10.14
N VAL A 2 4.18 7.27 -9.70
CA VAL A 2 4.21 5.86 -10.10
C VAL A 2 3.20 5.10 -9.23
N VAL A 3 2.08 4.71 -9.84
CA VAL A 3 1.01 3.96 -9.17
C VAL A 3 1.30 2.47 -9.31
N SER A 4 1.22 1.72 -8.20
CA SER A 4 1.49 0.29 -8.19
C SER A 4 0.48 -0.47 -7.35
N SER A 5 0.61 -1.80 -7.31
CA SER A 5 -0.26 -2.69 -6.53
C SER A 5 0.37 -4.06 -6.30
N LYS A 6 -0.25 -4.81 -5.41
CA LYS A 6 -0.07 -6.26 -5.33
C LYS A 6 -0.63 -6.96 -6.56
N ILE A 7 -0.13 -8.16 -6.86
CA ILE A 7 -0.44 -8.93 -8.07
C ILE A 7 -1.87 -9.52 -8.09
N ASP A 8 -2.54 -9.59 -6.95
CA ASP A 8 -3.92 -10.08 -6.87
C ASP A 8 -4.93 -9.17 -7.58
N THR A 9 -6.12 -9.71 -7.86
CA THR A 9 -7.19 -9.01 -8.60
C THR A 9 -7.64 -7.73 -7.89
N GLU A 10 -7.71 -7.75 -6.56
CA GLU A 10 -8.12 -6.57 -5.78
C GLU A 10 -7.09 -5.45 -5.93
N GLY A 11 -5.80 -5.78 -5.84
CA GLY A 11 -4.70 -4.84 -6.10
C GLY A 11 -4.85 -4.15 -7.45
N GLY A 12 -5.17 -4.91 -8.51
CA GLY A 12 -5.47 -4.38 -9.83
C GLY A 12 -6.64 -3.39 -9.83
N VAL A 13 -7.78 -3.78 -9.24
CA VAL A 13 -8.98 -2.93 -9.19
C VAL A 13 -8.73 -1.63 -8.42
N LEU A 14 -8.22 -1.71 -7.19
CA LEU A 14 -8.03 -0.55 -6.31
C LEU A 14 -7.01 0.44 -6.90
N SER A 15 -5.97 -0.05 -7.56
CA SER A 15 -4.91 0.81 -8.08
C SER A 15 -5.29 1.46 -9.41
N ASN A 16 -6.13 0.80 -10.21
CA ASN A 16 -6.77 1.45 -11.36
C ASN A 16 -7.68 2.61 -10.90
N ILE A 17 -8.43 2.44 -9.80
CA ILE A 17 -9.23 3.53 -9.22
C ILE A 17 -8.32 4.71 -8.83
N ILE A 18 -7.21 4.44 -8.11
CA ILE A 18 -6.23 5.48 -7.74
C ILE A 18 -5.71 6.20 -8.99
N GLN A 19 -5.27 5.45 -9.99
CA GLN A 19 -4.71 6.01 -11.22
C GLN A 19 -5.72 6.86 -11.98
N LEU A 20 -6.96 6.39 -12.11
CA LEU A 20 -8.04 7.14 -12.76
C LEU A 20 -8.34 8.45 -12.04
N VAL A 21 -8.42 8.44 -10.70
CA VAL A 21 -8.65 9.65 -9.91
C VAL A 21 -7.51 10.65 -10.06
N LEU A 22 -6.25 10.19 -10.00
CA LEU A 22 -5.08 11.07 -10.19
C LEU A 22 -5.07 11.70 -11.59
N ASN A 23 -5.30 10.90 -12.63
CA ASN A 23 -5.33 11.37 -14.01
C ASN A 23 -6.48 12.37 -14.25
N ALA A 24 -7.66 12.10 -13.69
CA ALA A 24 -8.82 13.01 -13.78
C ALA A 24 -8.57 14.38 -13.12
N ASN A 25 -7.62 14.45 -12.18
CA ASN A 25 -7.21 15.67 -11.50
C ASN A 25 -5.89 16.24 -12.06
N ASN A 26 -5.52 15.88 -13.30
CA ASN A 26 -4.32 16.35 -14.01
C ASN A 26 -2.98 16.01 -13.32
N ILE A 27 -2.95 14.99 -12.45
CA ILE A 27 -1.71 14.48 -11.87
C ILE A 27 -1.18 13.39 -12.79
N LYS A 28 -0.04 13.63 -13.45
CA LYS A 28 0.56 12.66 -14.38
C LYS A 28 1.01 11.41 -13.63
N THR A 29 0.51 10.26 -14.07
CA THR A 29 0.84 8.95 -13.50
C THR A 29 1.71 8.11 -14.43
N THR A 30 2.44 7.17 -13.83
CA THR A 30 3.11 6.05 -14.52
C THR A 30 2.52 4.76 -13.96
N ASP A 31 2.13 3.85 -14.84
CA ASP A 31 1.54 2.57 -14.46
C ASP A 31 2.62 1.54 -14.11
N ARG A 32 2.57 1.02 -12.88
CA ARG A 32 3.28 -0.19 -12.42
C ARG A 32 2.33 -1.08 -11.60
N ILE A 33 1.07 -1.17 -11.98
CA ILE A 33 0.03 -1.97 -11.32
C ILE A 33 0.37 -3.47 -11.42
N GLN A 34 -0.02 -4.24 -10.40
CA GLN A 34 0.21 -5.68 -10.23
C GLN A 34 1.69 -6.09 -10.30
N LEU A 35 2.56 -5.31 -9.66
CA LEU A 35 4.02 -5.49 -9.69
C LEU A 35 4.48 -6.83 -9.09
N GLY A 36 3.81 -7.33 -8.04
CA GLY A 36 4.20 -8.58 -7.38
C GLY A 36 3.49 -8.82 -6.05
N ALA A 37 3.98 -9.78 -5.28
CA ALA A 37 3.50 -10.02 -3.91
C ALA A 37 3.92 -8.91 -2.94
N THR A 38 3.34 -8.88 -1.74
CA THR A 38 3.59 -7.86 -0.70
C THR A 38 5.09 -7.52 -0.50
N PRO A 39 6.03 -8.47 -0.37
CA PRO A 39 7.45 -8.13 -0.15
C PRO A 39 8.09 -7.37 -1.33
N VAL A 40 7.67 -7.66 -2.56
CA VAL A 40 8.16 -6.99 -3.78
C VAL A 40 7.71 -5.54 -3.78
N VAL A 41 6.42 -5.30 -3.55
CA VAL A 41 5.83 -3.96 -3.53
C VAL A 41 6.38 -3.14 -2.36
N ARG A 42 6.54 -3.76 -1.19
CA ARG A 42 7.12 -3.11 -0.01
C ARG A 42 8.57 -2.67 -0.24
N LYS A 43 9.37 -3.51 -0.90
CA LYS A 43 10.73 -3.14 -1.30
C LYS A 43 10.73 -1.98 -2.31
N ALA A 44 9.83 -2.02 -3.29
CA ALA A 44 9.74 -0.97 -4.31
C ALA A 44 9.38 0.40 -3.72
N ILE A 45 8.40 0.49 -2.80
CA ILE A 45 8.02 1.78 -2.21
C ILE A 45 9.11 2.34 -1.29
N THR A 46 9.74 1.50 -0.48
CA THR A 46 10.83 1.93 0.42
C THR A 46 12.11 2.32 -0.32
N ALA A 47 12.33 1.77 -1.52
CA ALA A 47 13.42 2.16 -2.41
C ALA A 47 13.10 3.39 -3.29
N GLY A 48 11.88 3.92 -3.25
CA GLY A 48 11.44 5.03 -4.10
C GLY A 48 11.22 4.66 -5.58
N GLU A 49 11.03 3.38 -5.88
CA GLU A 49 10.74 2.90 -7.24
C GLU A 49 9.25 3.01 -7.62
N ILE A 50 8.38 3.15 -6.63
CA ILE A 50 6.94 3.43 -6.75
C ILE A 50 6.54 4.50 -5.73
N ASP A 51 5.47 5.24 -6.01
CA ASP A 51 5.06 6.39 -5.18
C ASP A 51 3.80 6.11 -4.34
N ILE A 52 2.87 5.30 -4.85
CA ILE A 52 1.61 5.00 -4.17
C ILE A 52 1.09 3.61 -4.56
N TYR A 53 0.56 2.89 -3.57
CA TYR A 53 -0.16 1.63 -3.78
C TYR A 53 -1.15 1.38 -2.62
N PRO A 54 -2.22 0.61 -2.82
CA PRO A 54 -3.13 0.20 -1.75
C PRO A 54 -2.49 -0.89 -0.88
N GLU A 55 -2.56 -0.70 0.44
CA GLU A 55 -2.07 -1.66 1.44
C GLU A 55 -3.10 -1.87 2.55
N TYR A 56 -3.06 -3.02 3.19
CA TYR A 56 -3.97 -3.44 4.25
C TYR A 56 -3.32 -3.20 5.62
N THR A 57 -4.06 -2.56 6.53
CA THR A 57 -3.59 -2.16 7.86
C THR A 57 -2.96 -3.31 8.67
N GLY A 58 -3.56 -4.51 8.61
CA GLY A 58 -3.04 -5.68 9.31
C GLY A 58 -1.67 -6.16 8.84
N ASN A 59 -1.23 -5.83 7.62
CA ASN A 59 0.11 -6.22 7.14
C ASN A 59 1.23 -5.49 7.87
N ALA A 60 0.95 -4.32 8.46
CA ALA A 60 1.92 -3.59 9.30
C ALA A 60 2.39 -4.44 10.50
N ALA A 61 1.55 -5.36 10.99
CA ALA A 61 1.94 -6.32 12.02
C ALA A 61 3.18 -7.13 11.63
N PHE A 62 3.31 -7.50 10.36
CA PHE A 62 4.44 -8.30 9.86
C PHE A 62 5.62 -7.44 9.44
N PHE A 63 5.37 -6.25 8.88
CA PHE A 63 6.44 -5.31 8.50
C PHE A 63 7.28 -4.88 9.70
N PHE A 64 6.63 -4.72 10.86
CA PHE A 64 7.25 -4.21 12.08
C PHE A 64 7.37 -5.24 13.21
N GLN A 65 7.27 -6.55 12.89
CA GLN A 65 7.48 -7.65 13.84
C GLN A 65 6.60 -7.58 15.10
N LYS A 66 5.31 -7.24 14.91
CA LYS A 66 4.27 -7.08 15.94
C LYS A 66 3.04 -7.97 15.69
N ALA A 67 3.25 -9.16 15.12
CA ALA A 67 2.17 -10.06 14.68
C ALA A 67 1.13 -10.37 15.77
N ASP A 68 1.57 -10.51 17.02
CA ASP A 68 0.71 -10.90 18.15
C ASP A 68 0.04 -9.73 18.88
N ASP A 69 0.27 -8.49 18.44
CA ASP A 69 -0.31 -7.32 19.11
C ASP A 69 -1.84 -7.30 18.91
N PRO A 70 -2.65 -7.28 20.00
CA PRO A 70 -4.11 -7.27 19.88
C PRO A 70 -4.65 -6.01 19.20
N VAL A 71 -3.84 -4.95 19.05
CA VAL A 71 -4.22 -3.72 18.34
C VAL A 71 -4.72 -3.99 16.92
N TRP A 72 -4.19 -5.03 16.25
CA TRP A 72 -4.57 -5.38 14.88
C TRP A 72 -5.98 -5.97 14.76
N LYS A 73 -6.65 -6.30 15.88
CA LYS A 73 -8.04 -6.76 15.91
C LYS A 73 -9.07 -5.62 16.03
N ASP A 74 -8.59 -4.39 16.25
CA ASP A 74 -9.41 -3.19 16.29
C ASP A 74 -9.14 -2.37 15.02
N ALA A 75 -10.16 -2.14 14.19
CA ALA A 75 -9.98 -1.52 12.88
C ALA A 75 -9.41 -0.09 12.96
N ALA A 76 -9.91 0.72 13.89
CA ALA A 76 -9.48 2.10 14.04
C ALA A 76 -8.06 2.17 14.62
N LYS A 77 -7.78 1.39 15.67
CA LYS A 77 -6.45 1.38 16.28
C LYS A 77 -5.40 0.75 15.37
N GLY A 78 -5.75 -0.30 14.62
CA GLY A 78 -4.88 -0.91 13.63
C GLY A 78 -4.49 0.07 12.51
N TYR A 79 -5.45 0.86 12.02
CA TYR A 79 -5.17 1.94 11.06
C TYR A 79 -4.20 2.97 11.62
N GLU A 80 -4.49 3.55 12.80
CA GLU A 80 -3.63 4.59 13.40
C GLU A 80 -2.23 4.05 13.73
N THR A 81 -2.13 2.80 14.17
CA THR A 81 -0.85 2.16 14.47
C THR A 81 -0.03 1.93 13.21
N ALA A 82 -0.64 1.40 12.14
CA ALA A 82 0.02 1.21 10.86
C ALA A 82 0.51 2.54 10.29
N LYS A 83 -0.36 3.57 10.30
CA LYS A 83 -0.02 4.92 9.85
C LYS A 83 1.18 5.50 10.58
N LYS A 84 1.23 5.35 11.91
CA LYS A 84 2.34 5.85 12.72
C LYS A 84 3.64 5.11 12.41
N LEU A 85 3.61 3.78 12.47
CA LEU A 85 4.80 2.96 12.28
C LEU A 85 5.40 3.10 10.88
N ASP A 86 4.55 3.32 9.87
CA ASP A 86 4.97 3.39 8.47
C ASP A 86 5.35 4.80 8.00
N TYR A 87 5.14 5.81 8.86
CA TYR A 87 5.56 7.18 8.60
C TYR A 87 7.01 7.45 9.05
N ASP A 88 7.44 6.77 10.11
CA ASP A 88 8.77 6.91 10.73
C ASP A 88 9.84 6.12 9.94
#